data_AF-A0A934UWG9-F1
#
_entry.id   AF-A0A934UWG9-F1
#
_cell.length_a   1.000
_cell.length_b   1.000
_cell.length_c   1.000
_cell.angle_alpha   90.00
_cell.angle_beta   90.00
_cell.angle_gamma   90.00
#
_symmetry.space_group_name_H-M   'P 1'
#
loop_
_entity.id
_entity.type
_entity.pdbx_description
1 polymer ?
#
loop_
_entity_poly.entity_id
_entity_poly.type
_entity_poly.pdbx_seq_one_letter_code
_entity_poly.pdbx_strand_id
1 'polypeptide(L)'
;MPTFEDPKQDADELGEAARGLAHATRHITHPPDTYETLGALHYALTSVQQSLNQLASWHHSHSAHAATDDGNRQAGWEHAEKASGWLRLAGASLDHVVSLVMRAQTENGRIAWHPEPVAPAPDRDPGMAEALREREAALDPEPPASGDGPAVPPSMTR
;
A
#
# COMPACT_ATOMS: atom_id res chain seq x y z
N MET A 1 9.63 9.97 -22.63
CA MET A 1 10.87 10.11 -21.83
C MET A 1 10.52 11.24 -20.89
N PRO A 2 10.36 10.95 -19.59
CA PRO A 2 9.87 11.94 -18.64
C PRO A 2 10.76 13.18 -18.69
N THR A 3 10.12 14.34 -18.74
CA THR A 3 10.81 15.63 -18.75
C THR A 3 10.99 16.17 -17.34
N PHE A 4 10.14 15.74 -16.40
CA PHE A 4 10.11 16.21 -15.01
C PHE A 4 9.77 17.70 -14.86
N GLU A 5 9.29 18.34 -15.94
CA GLU A 5 8.96 19.77 -16.01
C GLU A 5 7.45 20.03 -16.21
N ASP A 6 6.68 19.06 -16.75
CA ASP A 6 5.22 19.13 -16.87
C ASP A 6 4.56 17.98 -16.07
N PRO A 7 4.09 18.24 -14.83
CA PRO A 7 3.48 17.21 -13.99
C PRO A 7 2.13 16.69 -14.53
N LYS A 8 1.52 17.35 -15.52
CA LYS A 8 0.36 16.80 -16.24
C LYS A 8 0.82 15.80 -17.30
N GLN A 9 1.83 16.14 -18.11
CA GLN A 9 2.37 15.19 -19.09
C GLN A 9 3.00 13.96 -18.40
N ASP A 10 3.79 14.17 -17.35
CA ASP A 10 4.42 13.06 -16.61
C ASP A 10 3.36 12.14 -15.96
N ALA A 11 2.19 12.66 -15.56
CA ALA A 11 1.06 11.87 -15.08
C ALA A 11 0.34 11.08 -16.20
N ASP A 12 0.23 11.65 -17.41
CA ASP A 12 -0.28 10.92 -18.59
C ASP A 12 0.69 9.81 -19.02
N GLU A 13 2.01 10.07 -19.03
CA GLU A 13 3.07 9.07 -19.31
C GLU A 13 3.06 7.95 -18.25
N LEU A 14 2.89 8.26 -16.97
CA LEU A 14 2.68 7.29 -15.89
C LEU A 14 1.43 6.41 -16.15
N GLY A 15 0.34 7.01 -16.63
CA GLY A 15 -0.90 6.32 -16.97
C GLY A 15 -0.76 5.33 -18.13
N GLU A 16 0.08 5.63 -19.12
CA GLU A 16 0.48 4.67 -20.17
C GLU A 16 1.38 3.57 -19.61
N ALA A 17 2.42 3.93 -18.84
CA ALA A 17 3.36 2.97 -18.26
C ALA A 17 2.68 1.95 -17.34
N ALA A 18 1.74 2.39 -16.49
CA ALA A 18 0.95 1.52 -15.64
C ALA A 18 0.05 0.55 -16.43
N ARG A 19 -0.52 0.99 -17.56
CA ARG A 19 -1.28 0.12 -18.48
C ARG A 19 -0.38 -0.88 -19.20
N GLY A 20 0.82 -0.47 -19.62
CA GLY A 20 1.83 -1.36 -20.18
C GLY A 20 2.22 -2.47 -19.19
N LEU A 21 2.51 -2.09 -17.93
CA LEU A 21 2.79 -3.04 -16.85
C LEU A 21 1.62 -4.02 -16.62
N ALA A 22 0.39 -3.51 -16.51
CA ALA A 22 -0.82 -4.32 -16.31
C ALA A 22 -1.22 -5.18 -17.54
N HIS A 23 -0.55 -5.01 -18.68
CA HIS A 23 -0.61 -5.92 -19.82
C HIS A 23 0.51 -6.96 -19.77
N ALA A 24 1.74 -6.53 -19.50
CA ALA A 24 2.93 -7.40 -19.45
C ALA A 24 2.85 -8.45 -18.34
N THR A 25 2.35 -8.11 -17.14
CA THR A 25 2.24 -9.02 -16.00
C THR A 25 1.33 -10.23 -16.24
N ARG A 26 0.51 -10.22 -17.30
CA ARG A 26 -0.34 -11.35 -17.73
C ARG A 26 0.45 -12.48 -18.41
N HIS A 27 1.67 -12.18 -18.87
CA HIS A 27 2.47 -13.06 -19.73
C HIS A 27 3.93 -13.15 -19.26
N ILE A 28 4.17 -13.15 -17.95
CA ILE A 28 5.50 -13.37 -17.37
C ILE A 28 5.91 -14.82 -17.67
N THR A 29 6.89 -15.00 -18.55
CA THR A 29 7.37 -16.33 -19.00
C THR A 29 8.61 -16.81 -18.27
N HIS A 30 9.39 -15.90 -17.68
CA HIS A 30 10.49 -16.21 -16.78
C HIS A 30 10.07 -15.83 -15.35
N PRO A 31 9.80 -16.82 -14.47
CA PRO A 31 9.39 -16.56 -13.10
C PRO A 31 10.36 -15.71 -12.24
N PRO A 32 11.69 -15.67 -12.48
CA PRO A 32 12.58 -14.73 -11.77
C PRO A 32 12.22 -13.25 -11.99
N ASP A 33 11.69 -12.88 -13.16
CA ASP A 33 11.37 -11.49 -13.55
C ASP A 33 10.34 -10.83 -12.60
N THR A 34 9.56 -11.63 -11.86
CA THR A 34 8.61 -11.13 -10.87
C THR A 34 9.32 -10.36 -9.74
N TYR A 35 10.55 -10.74 -9.38
CA TYR A 35 11.30 -10.08 -8.30
C TYR A 35 11.72 -8.66 -8.70
N GLU A 36 12.24 -8.49 -9.91
CA GLU A 36 12.61 -7.18 -10.46
C GLU A 36 11.37 -6.32 -10.73
N THR A 37 10.30 -6.94 -11.25
CA THR A 37 9.00 -6.28 -11.50
C THR A 37 8.40 -5.71 -10.21
N LEU A 38 8.44 -6.46 -9.10
CA LEU A 38 7.97 -5.98 -7.79
C LEU A 38 8.85 -4.85 -7.23
N GLY A 39 10.15 -4.87 -7.51
CA GLY A 39 11.08 -3.80 -7.10
C GLY A 39 10.85 -2.49 -7.86
N ALA A 40 10.66 -2.58 -9.18
CA ALA A 40 10.29 -1.43 -10.01
C ALA A 40 8.91 -0.86 -9.63
N LEU A 41 7.94 -1.74 -9.32
CA LEU A 41 6.62 -1.35 -8.85
C LEU A 41 6.68 -0.61 -7.50
N HIS A 42 7.47 -1.09 -6.53
CA HIS A 42 7.71 -0.38 -5.27
C HIS A 42 8.24 1.04 -5.53
N TYR A 43 9.30 1.20 -6.32
CA TYR A 43 9.88 2.51 -6.64
C TYR A 43 8.87 3.46 -7.30
N ALA A 44 8.05 2.96 -8.23
CA ALA A 44 6.98 3.73 -8.87
C ALA A 44 5.91 4.18 -7.86
N LEU A 45 5.45 3.29 -6.97
CA LEU A 45 4.44 3.60 -5.95
C LEU A 45 4.93 4.66 -4.94
N THR A 46 6.20 4.57 -4.49
CA THR A 46 6.81 5.60 -3.64
C THR A 46 6.93 6.96 -4.35
N SER A 47 7.19 6.96 -5.66
CA SER A 47 7.22 8.19 -6.47
C SER A 47 5.82 8.83 -6.59
N VAL A 48 4.78 8.02 -6.76
CA VAL A 48 3.37 8.49 -6.75
C VAL A 48 2.98 9.00 -5.36
N GLN A 49 3.41 8.33 -4.28
CA GLN A 49 3.21 8.78 -2.90
C GLN A 49 3.85 10.16 -2.65
N GLN A 50 5.04 10.40 -3.18
CA GLN A 50 5.69 11.71 -3.12
C GLN A 50 4.86 12.77 -3.86
N SER A 51 4.40 12.47 -5.07
CA SER A 51 3.59 13.38 -5.91
C SER A 51 2.25 13.74 -5.24
N LEU A 52 1.56 12.79 -4.61
CA LEU A 52 0.34 13.03 -3.83
C LEU A 52 0.59 14.00 -2.66
N ASN A 53 1.69 13.81 -1.92
CA ASN A 53 2.07 14.68 -0.81
C ASN A 53 2.51 16.10 -1.27
N GLN A 54 3.14 16.21 -2.45
CA GLN A 54 3.45 17.50 -3.08
C GLN A 54 2.17 18.25 -3.50
N LEU A 55 1.24 17.59 -4.21
CA LEU A 55 -0.04 18.18 -4.61
C LEU A 55 -0.89 18.59 -3.40
N ALA A 56 -0.92 17.78 -2.35
CA ALA A 56 -1.57 18.14 -1.08
C ALA A 56 -0.99 19.42 -0.46
N SER A 57 0.34 19.56 -0.50
CA SER A 57 1.04 20.72 0.05
C SER A 57 0.81 21.96 -0.82
N TRP A 58 0.78 21.81 -2.14
CA TRP A 58 0.42 22.87 -3.07
C TRP A 58 -1.01 23.39 -2.81
N HIS A 59 -2.01 22.50 -2.71
CA HIS A 59 -3.40 22.89 -2.45
C HIS A 59 -3.56 23.67 -1.13
N HIS A 60 -2.87 23.24 -0.06
CA HIS A 60 -2.87 23.94 1.22
C HIS A 60 -2.21 25.32 1.12
N SER A 61 -1.00 25.41 0.52
CA SER A 61 -0.27 26.67 0.39
C SER A 61 -0.98 27.71 -0.49
N HIS A 62 -1.84 27.29 -1.40
CA HIS A 62 -2.57 28.18 -2.32
C HIS A 62 -4.06 28.36 -1.97
N SER A 63 -4.56 27.75 -0.88
CA SER A 63 -6.00 27.77 -0.55
C SER A 63 -6.55 29.20 -0.38
N ALA A 64 -5.75 30.13 0.15
CA ALA A 64 -6.10 31.54 0.30
C ALA A 64 -6.34 32.30 -1.03
N HIS A 65 -5.92 31.73 -2.17
CA HIS A 65 -6.16 32.29 -3.50
C HIS A 65 -7.38 31.68 -4.21
N ALA A 66 -7.99 30.64 -3.64
CA ALA A 66 -9.06 29.89 -4.30
C ALA A 66 -10.42 30.61 -4.28
N ALA A 67 -11.20 30.39 -5.32
CA ALA A 67 -12.60 30.76 -5.47
C ALA A 67 -13.31 29.70 -6.30
N THR A 68 -14.63 29.59 -6.14
CA THR A 68 -15.51 28.89 -7.10
C THR A 68 -15.79 29.76 -8.33
N ASP A 69 -16.39 29.17 -9.37
CA ASP A 69 -16.65 29.85 -10.67
C ASP A 69 -17.57 31.08 -10.55
N ASP A 70 -18.41 31.16 -9.50
CA ASP A 70 -19.25 32.31 -9.14
C ASP A 70 -18.52 33.36 -8.26
N GLY A 71 -17.25 33.13 -7.94
CA GLY A 71 -16.39 34.04 -7.18
C GLY A 71 -16.40 33.85 -5.66
N ASN A 72 -17.07 32.83 -5.11
CA ASN A 72 -17.12 32.59 -3.66
C ASN A 72 -15.77 32.08 -3.13
N ARG A 73 -14.98 32.98 -2.54
CA ARG A 73 -13.66 32.66 -1.96
C ARG A 73 -13.71 31.76 -0.71
N GLN A 74 -14.78 31.82 0.08
CA GLN A 74 -14.90 30.94 1.26
C GLN A 74 -15.10 29.48 0.82
N ALA A 75 -16.00 29.26 -0.15
CA ALA A 75 -16.18 27.94 -0.75
C ALA A 75 -14.90 27.45 -1.44
N GLY A 76 -14.24 28.33 -2.23
CA GLY A 76 -12.97 28.01 -2.89
C GLY A 76 -11.87 27.57 -1.92
N TRP A 77 -11.64 28.34 -0.84
CA TRP A 77 -10.69 27.99 0.22
C TRP A 77 -11.00 26.63 0.84
N GLU A 78 -12.27 26.38 1.19
CA GLU A 78 -12.69 25.10 1.73
C GLU A 78 -12.48 23.93 0.75
N HIS A 79 -12.72 24.12 -0.55
CA HIS A 79 -12.46 23.10 -1.56
C HIS A 79 -10.97 22.77 -1.69
N ALA A 80 -10.09 23.78 -1.61
CA ALA A 80 -8.64 23.59 -1.63
C ALA A 80 -8.13 22.84 -0.39
N GLU A 81 -8.60 23.17 0.81
CA GLU A 81 -8.23 22.43 2.03
C GLU A 81 -8.78 21.00 2.03
N LYS A 82 -10.00 20.78 1.52
CA LYS A 82 -10.57 19.43 1.35
C LYS A 82 -9.73 18.60 0.35
N ALA A 83 -9.25 19.20 -0.75
CA ALA A 83 -8.34 18.54 -1.69
C ALA A 83 -6.99 18.18 -1.04
N SER A 84 -6.38 19.10 -0.28
CA SER A 84 -5.18 18.84 0.55
C SER A 84 -5.38 17.64 1.48
N GLY A 85 -6.51 17.60 2.21
CA GLY A 85 -6.84 16.51 3.12
C GLY A 85 -6.94 15.15 2.43
N TRP A 86 -7.69 15.06 1.33
CA TRP A 86 -7.84 13.80 0.58
C TRP A 86 -6.54 13.31 -0.03
N LEU A 87 -5.69 14.21 -0.55
CA LEU A 87 -4.39 13.84 -1.11
C LEU A 87 -3.40 13.34 -0.05
N ARG A 88 -3.44 13.88 1.18
CA ARG A 88 -2.67 13.36 2.33
C ARG A 88 -3.13 11.96 2.73
N LEU A 89 -4.44 11.73 2.79
CA LEU A 89 -5.01 10.42 3.06
C LEU A 89 -4.64 9.40 1.97
N ALA A 90 -4.66 9.80 0.69
CA ALA A 90 -4.21 8.96 -0.42
C ALA A 90 -2.71 8.62 -0.31
N GLY A 91 -1.86 9.60 0.04
CA GLY A 91 -0.43 9.38 0.29
C GLY A 91 -0.17 8.41 1.45
N ALA A 92 -0.91 8.53 2.56
CA ALA A 92 -0.81 7.61 3.70
C ALA A 92 -1.32 6.19 3.37
N SER A 93 -2.40 6.07 2.60
CA SER A 93 -2.87 4.76 2.09
C SER A 93 -1.86 4.12 1.14
N LEU A 94 -1.13 4.92 0.34
CA LEU A 94 -0.14 4.40 -0.59
C LEU A 94 1.15 3.92 0.09
N ASP A 95 1.52 4.53 1.23
CA ASP A 95 2.58 4.04 2.13
C ASP A 95 2.31 2.60 2.62
N HIS A 96 1.04 2.34 2.97
CA HIS A 96 0.59 1.00 3.34
C HIS A 96 0.67 0.02 2.17
N VAL A 97 0.26 0.42 0.96
CA VAL A 97 0.37 -0.40 -0.25
C VAL A 97 1.84 -0.70 -0.60
N VAL A 98 2.74 0.30 -0.51
CA VAL A 98 4.19 0.13 -0.63
C VAL A 98 4.71 -0.92 0.38
N SER A 99 4.27 -0.82 1.63
CA SER A 99 4.61 -1.80 2.68
C SER A 99 4.09 -3.22 2.39
N LEU A 100 2.94 -3.38 1.74
CA LEU A 100 2.44 -4.67 1.28
C LEU A 100 3.22 -5.22 0.08
N VAL A 101 3.59 -4.37 -0.89
CA VAL A 101 4.39 -4.77 -2.06
C VAL A 101 5.80 -5.22 -1.64
N MET A 102 6.44 -4.53 -0.68
CA MET A 102 7.72 -4.99 -0.13
C MET A 102 7.62 -6.34 0.60
N ARG A 103 6.51 -6.61 1.32
CA ARG A 103 6.24 -7.93 1.90
C ARG A 103 6.10 -9.00 0.81
N ALA A 104 5.33 -8.73 -0.24
CA ALA A 104 5.16 -9.64 -1.36
C ALA A 104 6.49 -9.92 -2.10
N GLN A 105 7.34 -8.90 -2.30
CA GLN A 105 8.68 -9.08 -2.87
C GLN A 105 9.58 -9.93 -1.96
N THR A 106 9.48 -9.75 -0.64
CA THR A 106 10.24 -10.54 0.35
C THR A 106 9.88 -12.02 0.31
N GLU A 107 8.61 -12.36 0.15
CA GLU A 107 8.18 -13.76 -0.02
C GLU A 107 8.53 -14.30 -1.42
N ASN A 108 8.34 -13.50 -2.48
CA ASN A 108 8.71 -13.88 -3.85
C ASN A 108 10.21 -14.21 -3.98
N GLY A 109 11.08 -13.48 -3.29
CA GLY A 109 12.52 -13.74 -3.21
C GLY A 109 12.91 -15.05 -2.50
N ARG A 110 11.96 -15.78 -1.91
CA ARG A 110 12.17 -17.12 -1.31
C ARG A 110 11.74 -18.27 -2.25
N ILE A 111 11.12 -17.98 -3.38
CA ILE A 111 10.54 -19.01 -4.25
C ILE A 111 11.62 -19.58 -5.19
N ALA A 112 11.91 -20.87 -5.04
CA ALA A 112 12.69 -21.63 -6.01
C ALA A 112 11.77 -22.16 -7.13
N TRP A 113 11.66 -21.41 -8.23
CA TRP A 113 10.85 -21.80 -9.37
C TRP A 113 11.49 -22.96 -10.16
N HIS A 114 10.75 -24.05 -10.33
CA HIS A 114 11.16 -25.20 -11.16
C HIS A 114 10.55 -25.12 -12.57
N PRO A 115 11.26 -25.52 -13.64
CA PRO A 115 10.72 -25.49 -15.02
C PRO A 115 9.56 -26.46 -15.26
N GLU A 116 9.46 -27.54 -14.49
CA GLU A 116 8.41 -28.56 -14.59
C GLU A 116 7.66 -28.67 -13.25
N PRO A 117 6.33 -28.94 -13.25
CA PRO A 117 5.57 -29.14 -12.02
C PRO A 117 6.02 -30.36 -11.22
N VAL A 118 6.56 -30.12 -10.02
CA VAL A 118 7.02 -31.19 -9.12
C VAL A 118 5.82 -31.80 -8.38
N ALA A 119 5.25 -32.86 -8.97
CA ALA A 119 4.04 -33.55 -8.53
C ALA A 119 2.75 -32.68 -8.62
N PRO A 120 1.53 -33.26 -8.58
CA PRO A 120 0.32 -32.47 -8.37
C PRO A 120 0.41 -31.77 -7.01
N ALA A 121 0.22 -30.45 -7.01
CA ALA A 121 0.17 -29.66 -5.78
C ALA A 121 -0.96 -30.18 -4.87
N PRO A 122 -0.77 -30.22 -3.53
CA PRO A 122 -1.84 -30.54 -2.61
C PRO A 122 -2.95 -29.51 -2.73
N ASP A 123 -4.20 -29.96 -2.68
CA ASP A 123 -5.39 -29.11 -2.85
C ASP A 123 -5.43 -28.04 -1.75
N ARG A 124 -5.39 -26.76 -2.16
CA ARG A 124 -5.05 -25.60 -1.30
C ARG A 124 -5.75 -24.31 -1.80
N ASP A 125 -5.89 -23.26 -0.99
CA ASP A 125 -5.17 -23.02 0.28
C ASP A 125 -6.05 -22.42 1.40
N PRO A 126 -6.35 -23.17 2.48
CA PRO A 126 -7.00 -22.62 3.68
C PRO A 126 -6.05 -21.76 4.54
N GLY A 127 -4.73 -21.89 4.37
CA GLY A 127 -3.69 -21.39 5.29
C GLY A 127 -2.92 -20.17 4.77
N MET A 128 -2.72 -20.05 3.46
CA MET A 128 -2.58 -18.73 2.82
C MET A 128 -3.93 -17.98 2.73
N ALA A 129 -5.01 -18.59 3.22
CA ALA A 129 -6.22 -17.91 3.69
C ALA A 129 -6.34 -17.97 5.24
N GLU A 130 -5.21 -18.11 5.94
CA GLU A 130 -5.02 -17.88 7.38
C GLU A 130 -3.84 -16.91 7.65
N ALA A 131 -3.17 -16.44 6.59
CA ALA A 131 -1.94 -15.67 6.65
C ALA A 131 -2.05 -14.12 6.60
N LEU A 132 -3.03 -13.39 6.07
CA LEU A 132 -4.33 -13.72 5.44
C LEU A 132 -5.37 -14.38 6.38
N ARG A 133 -5.12 -14.21 7.68
CA ARG A 133 -5.98 -14.03 8.86
C ARG A 133 -5.09 -13.45 9.97
N GLU A 134 -3.80 -13.86 10.05
CA GLU A 134 -2.88 -13.39 11.11
C GLU A 134 -1.96 -12.20 10.77
N ARG A 135 -1.36 -12.06 9.57
CA ARG A 135 -0.78 -10.75 9.16
C ARG A 135 -1.87 -9.68 8.95
N GLU A 136 -3.09 -10.18 8.82
CA GLU A 136 -4.41 -9.55 8.80
C GLU A 136 -5.00 -9.35 10.22
N ALA A 137 -4.32 -9.87 11.27
CA ALA A 137 -4.57 -9.62 12.70
C ALA A 137 -3.25 -9.31 13.45
N ALA A 138 -2.33 -8.61 12.76
CA ALA A 138 -1.05 -8.13 13.29
C ALA A 138 -0.63 -6.78 12.68
N LEU A 139 -1.55 -6.14 11.96
CA LEU A 139 -1.63 -4.68 11.87
C LEU A 139 -2.40 -4.11 13.10
N ASP A 140 -3.10 -4.99 13.84
CA ASP A 140 -3.73 -4.81 15.15
C ASP A 140 -3.15 -5.86 16.14
N PRO A 141 -2.75 -5.52 17.39
CA PRO A 141 -2.18 -6.48 18.35
C PRO A 141 -3.11 -6.83 19.55
N GLU A 142 -2.94 -8.04 20.10
CA GLU A 142 -3.67 -8.55 21.30
C GLU A 142 -3.13 -8.00 22.65
N PRO A 143 -3.99 -7.79 23.68
CA PRO A 143 -3.61 -7.29 25.00
C PRO A 143 -3.14 -8.40 25.99
N PRO A 144 -2.43 -8.04 27.07
CA PRO A 144 -1.87 -9.02 28.02
C PRO A 144 -2.92 -9.68 28.92
N ALA A 145 -2.77 -10.98 29.15
CA ALA A 145 -3.63 -11.76 30.03
C ALA A 145 -3.50 -11.36 31.51
N SER A 146 -4.63 -11.27 32.21
CA SER A 146 -4.68 -11.11 33.67
C SER A 146 -4.16 -12.37 34.36
N GLY A 147 -2.89 -12.35 34.77
CA GLY A 147 -2.22 -13.50 35.37
C GLY A 147 -2.81 -13.93 36.73
N ASP A 148 -2.69 -15.21 37.04
CA ASP A 148 -3.16 -15.81 38.29
C ASP A 148 -2.63 -15.09 39.54
N GLY A 149 -3.54 -14.73 40.44
CA GLY A 149 -3.19 -14.41 41.81
C GLY A 149 -2.68 -15.66 42.56
N PRO A 150 -1.81 -15.50 43.57
CA PRO A 150 -1.21 -16.65 44.26
C PRO A 150 -2.27 -17.55 44.91
N ALA A 151 -2.14 -18.86 44.71
CA ALA A 151 -3.11 -19.84 45.18
C ALA A 151 -3.26 -19.81 46.72
N VAL A 152 -4.50 -19.62 47.19
CA VAL A 152 -4.83 -19.66 48.62
C VAL A 152 -4.86 -21.12 49.09
N PRO A 153 -4.07 -21.52 50.11
CA PRO A 153 -4.08 -22.89 50.61
C PRO A 153 -5.40 -23.23 51.34
N PRO A 154 -5.81 -24.51 51.36
CA PRO A 154 -7.10 -24.91 51.91
C PRO A 154 -7.16 -24.80 53.44
N SER A 155 -8.21 -24.14 53.95
CA SER A 155 -8.45 -23.97 55.38
C SER A 155 -8.77 -25.30 56.09
N MET A 156 -7.83 -25.80 56.90
CA MET A 156 -8.09 -26.92 57.81
C MET A 156 -8.79 -26.45 59.09
N THR A 157 -10.08 -26.76 59.16
CA THR A 157 -10.81 -27.25 60.35
C THR A 157 -10.62 -26.54 61.70
N ARG A 158 -11.69 -25.91 62.19
CA ARG A 158 -12.31 -26.36 63.44
C ARG A 158 -13.81 -26.12 63.50
#